data_AF-A0A3B0T9V7-F1
#
_entry.id   AF-A0A3B0T9V7-F1
#
_cell.length_a   1.000
_cell.length_b   1.000
_cell.length_c   1.000
_cell.angle_alpha   90.00
_cell.angle_beta   90.00
_cell.angle_gamma   90.00
#
_symmetry.space_group_name_H-M   'P 1'
#
loop_
_entity.id
_entity.type
_entity.pdbx_description
1 polymer ?
#
loop_
_entity_poly.entity_id
_entity_poly.type
_entity_poly.pdbx_seq_one_letter_code
_entity_poly.pdbx_strand_id
1 'polypeptide(L)'
;LFVLHPVQWEAVSNVSGRSILLCAVFFLSSFICYAKFSEKKKSFLWYGASLDFFILALLSKETALTLPFLLFSFEIYRSANEEKKSYGKIARNLLPFGIVVLCYFWLRKGLAIGLVELWNTPKELFLGVATFLRGMLSYLRILFVPYDLHYGRAIKYFDSILDPQLLMSVGVFVLILVLLLKQKKLIGQRTLFLLSWCFLTVLPLMQIVPLKVQWGYAALGEHLLYLPSVGLFALIILGFNKIFHYFHQKKIADKSVTRLAGITFYVLFFLITSQQNMLVAQEMSVFRQALTYQPQAVRVRNAYALELVKQRKFVEAEEQLRILLIFEPGNLAARMNLGKTLCEQGRFEEGLEQYRLIPPIGPFKALAEYNIESAVKQLQRSLKK
;
A
#
# COMPACT_ATOMS: atom_id res chain seq x y z
N LEU A 1 10.75 15.56 2.94
CA LEU A 1 10.09 14.65 1.98
C LEU A 1 9.12 13.72 2.69
N PHE A 2 9.60 12.77 3.51
CA PHE A 2 8.72 11.87 4.28
C PHE A 2 7.74 12.58 5.21
N VAL A 3 8.18 13.64 5.87
CA VAL A 3 7.33 14.44 6.79
C VAL A 3 6.39 15.40 6.03
N LEU A 4 6.75 15.80 4.82
CA LEU A 4 6.12 16.94 4.13
C LEU A 4 5.19 16.52 3.00
N HIS A 5 5.40 15.35 2.41
CA HIS A 5 4.63 14.96 1.24
C HIS A 5 3.28 14.36 1.65
N PRO A 6 2.14 14.91 1.18
CA PRO A 6 0.81 14.48 1.60
C PRO A 6 0.55 12.98 1.44
N VAL A 7 1.07 12.36 0.37
CA VAL A 7 0.95 10.90 0.13
C VAL A 7 1.38 10.00 1.30
N GLN A 8 2.25 10.49 2.21
CA GLN A 8 2.74 9.69 3.33
C GLN A 8 1.81 9.71 4.55
N TRP A 9 0.70 10.46 4.51
CA TRP A 9 -0.23 10.61 5.63
C TRP A 9 -0.68 9.26 6.20
N GLU A 10 -1.00 8.29 5.33
CA GLU A 10 -1.55 7.01 5.76
C GLU A 10 -0.49 6.16 6.47
N ALA A 11 0.77 6.22 6.03
CA ALA A 11 1.86 5.49 6.68
C ALA A 11 2.20 6.06 8.07
N VAL A 12 2.01 7.37 8.27
CA VAL A 12 2.39 8.09 9.49
C VAL A 12 1.25 8.15 10.51
N SER A 13 0.05 8.52 10.06
CA SER A 13 -1.09 8.80 10.94
C SER A 13 -1.89 7.54 11.29
N ASN A 14 -1.74 6.44 10.53
CA ASN A 14 -2.44 5.19 10.81
C ASN A 14 -1.63 4.28 11.75
N VAL A 15 -2.28 3.70 12.76
CA VAL A 15 -1.66 2.75 13.69
C VAL A 15 -1.11 1.51 12.96
N SER A 16 -1.81 1.03 11.93
CA SER A 16 -1.32 -0.09 11.10
C SER A 16 -0.05 0.26 10.32
N GLY A 17 0.17 1.56 10.06
CA GLY A 17 1.34 2.11 9.39
C GLY A 17 2.64 1.99 10.18
N ARG A 18 2.59 1.75 11.51
CA ARG A 18 3.79 1.55 12.35
C ARG A 18 4.72 0.46 11.82
N SER A 19 4.15 -0.64 11.31
CA SER A 19 4.90 -1.74 10.67
C SER A 19 5.72 -1.26 9.46
N ILE A 20 5.19 -0.29 8.70
CA ILE A 20 5.83 0.27 7.50
C ILE A 20 6.98 1.18 7.89
N LEU A 21 6.76 2.03 8.90
CA LEU A 21 7.80 2.94 9.40
C LEU A 21 8.98 2.15 9.99
N LEU A 22 8.71 1.14 10.83
CA LEU A 22 9.72 0.25 11.38
C LEU A 22 10.49 -0.49 10.28
N CYS A 23 9.75 -1.09 9.33
CA CYS A 23 10.36 -1.75 8.18
C CYS A 23 11.25 -0.77 7.40
N ALA A 24 10.81 0.45 7.14
CA ALA A 24 11.57 1.43 6.37
C ALA A 24 12.85 1.87 7.10
N VAL A 25 12.80 2.13 8.41
CA VAL A 25 13.97 2.48 9.21
C VAL A 25 15.01 1.36 9.17
N PHE A 26 14.60 0.12 9.42
CA PHE A 26 15.52 -1.03 9.41
C PHE A 26 16.03 -1.34 7.99
N PHE A 27 15.16 -1.27 6.98
CA PHE A 27 15.54 -1.48 5.58
C PHE A 27 16.58 -0.47 5.10
N LEU A 28 16.36 0.83 5.37
CA LEU A 28 17.29 1.89 4.98
C LEU A 28 18.60 1.79 5.79
N SER A 29 18.52 1.47 7.08
CA SER A 29 19.70 1.28 7.93
C SER A 29 20.54 0.09 7.46
N SER A 30 19.89 -1.02 7.09
CA SER A 30 20.55 -2.18 6.51
C SER A 30 21.25 -1.83 5.19
N PHE A 31 20.56 -1.10 4.30
CA PHE A 31 21.12 -0.61 3.04
C PHE A 31 22.34 0.30 3.25
N ILE A 32 22.26 1.27 4.16
CA ILE A 32 23.36 2.20 4.47
C ILE A 32 24.56 1.45 5.06
N CYS A 33 24.33 0.51 5.98
CA CYS A 33 25.40 -0.31 6.56
C CYS A 33 26.09 -1.15 5.48
N TYR A 34 25.33 -1.77 4.58
CA TYR A 34 25.89 -2.50 3.44
C TYR A 34 26.69 -1.59 2.51
N ALA A 35 26.17 -0.40 2.17
CA ALA A 35 26.88 0.57 1.34
C ALA A 35 28.22 0.99 1.97
N LYS A 36 28.25 1.24 3.30
CA LYS A 36 29.48 1.55 4.04
C LYS A 36 30.48 0.38 4.05
N PHE A 37 29.98 -0.86 4.16
CA PHE A 37 30.81 -2.06 4.02
C PHE A 37 31.48 -2.13 2.63
N SER A 38 30.74 -1.78 1.58
CA SER A 38 31.27 -1.77 0.20
C SER A 38 32.24 -0.61 -0.07
N GLU A 39 32.17 0.51 0.66
CA GLU A 39 33.09 1.67 0.54
C GLU A 39 34.37 1.54 1.37
N LYS A 40 34.29 1.08 2.63
CA LYS A 40 35.43 1.08 3.58
C LYS A 40 35.94 -0.33 3.88
N LYS A 41 37.11 -0.71 3.33
CA LYS A 41 37.93 -1.90 3.70
C LYS A 41 37.17 -3.16 4.21
N LYS A 42 35.93 -3.39 3.74
CA LYS A 42 35.06 -4.50 4.15
C LYS A 42 35.00 -4.75 5.66
N SER A 43 34.74 -3.71 6.46
CA SER A 43 34.57 -3.92 7.91
C SER A 43 33.41 -4.87 8.19
N PHE A 44 33.71 -6.02 8.78
CA PHE A 44 32.73 -7.06 9.12
C PHE A 44 31.63 -6.54 10.07
N LEU A 45 31.93 -5.52 10.87
CA LEU A 45 30.95 -4.86 11.73
C LEU A 45 29.79 -4.23 10.95
N TRP A 46 30.08 -3.53 9.85
CA TRP A 46 29.03 -2.93 9.01
C TRP A 46 28.21 -4.00 8.27
N TYR A 47 28.84 -5.13 7.94
CA TYR A 47 28.16 -6.26 7.32
C TYR A 47 27.21 -6.97 8.29
N GLY A 48 27.69 -7.26 9.52
CA GLY A 48 26.86 -7.84 10.60
C GLY A 48 25.68 -6.93 10.95
N ALA A 49 25.92 -5.64 11.15
CA ALA A 49 24.85 -4.67 11.40
C ALA A 49 23.83 -4.61 10.25
N SER A 50 24.29 -4.74 8.99
CA SER A 50 23.39 -4.80 7.83
C SER A 50 22.48 -6.03 7.89
N LEU A 51 23.01 -7.20 8.24
CA LEU A 51 22.22 -8.42 8.41
C LEU A 51 21.24 -8.33 9.58
N ASP A 52 21.65 -7.79 10.72
CA ASP A 52 20.79 -7.63 11.90
C ASP A 52 19.60 -6.72 11.57
N PHE A 53 19.86 -5.55 10.96
CA PHE A 53 18.80 -4.66 10.50
C PHE A 53 17.92 -5.31 9.43
N PHE A 54 18.46 -6.15 8.56
CA PHE A 54 17.65 -6.86 7.56
C PHE A 54 16.68 -7.85 8.22
N ILE A 55 17.14 -8.62 9.22
CA ILE A 55 16.28 -9.53 10.00
C ILE A 55 15.16 -8.74 10.68
N LEU A 56 15.49 -7.62 11.35
CA LEU A 56 14.50 -6.75 11.98
C LEU A 56 13.50 -6.17 10.97
N ALA A 57 13.96 -5.81 9.77
CA ALA A 57 13.09 -5.34 8.70
C ALA A 57 12.11 -6.43 8.24
N LEU A 58 12.57 -7.66 8.05
CA LEU A 58 11.72 -8.80 7.67
C LEU A 58 10.70 -9.17 8.74
N LEU A 59 11.09 -9.13 10.01
CA LEU A 59 10.18 -9.35 11.13
C LEU A 59 9.16 -8.22 11.28
N SER A 60 9.47 -7.02 10.78
CA SER A 60 8.53 -5.89 10.76
C SER A 60 7.53 -5.97 9.62
N LYS A 61 8.00 -6.25 8.39
CA LYS A 61 7.14 -6.36 7.21
C LYS A 61 7.81 -7.15 6.07
N GLU A 62 7.02 -7.97 5.39
CA GLU A 62 7.46 -8.78 4.24
C GLU A 62 7.94 -7.96 3.03
N THR A 63 7.64 -6.66 2.96
CA THR A 63 8.20 -5.75 1.94
C THR A 63 9.73 -5.70 1.96
N ALA A 64 10.35 -6.02 3.11
CA ALA A 64 11.79 -6.10 3.25
C ALA A 64 12.43 -7.20 2.38
N LEU A 65 11.66 -8.19 1.90
CA LEU A 65 12.14 -9.24 0.96
C LEU A 65 12.77 -8.65 -0.32
N THR A 66 12.48 -7.39 -0.63
CA THR A 66 13.05 -6.67 -1.78
C THR A 66 14.50 -6.22 -1.57
N LEU A 67 15.01 -6.19 -0.33
CA LEU A 67 16.33 -5.65 -0.01
C LEU A 67 17.48 -6.41 -0.71
N PRO A 68 17.55 -7.75 -0.71
CA PRO A 68 18.67 -8.46 -1.34
C PRO A 68 18.77 -8.17 -2.85
N PHE A 69 17.62 -8.03 -3.53
CA PHE A 69 17.56 -7.63 -4.94
C PHE A 69 18.04 -6.19 -5.13
N LEU A 70 17.73 -5.31 -4.18
CA LEU A 70 18.18 -3.93 -4.20
C LEU A 70 19.69 -3.80 -3.96
N LEU A 71 20.26 -4.59 -3.04
CA LEU A 71 21.70 -4.68 -2.80
C LEU A 71 22.44 -5.25 -4.01
N PHE A 72 21.86 -6.27 -4.65
CA PHE A 72 22.36 -6.79 -5.93
C PHE A 72 22.40 -5.71 -7.01
N SER A 73 21.31 -4.94 -7.15
CA SER A 73 21.24 -3.83 -8.08
C SER A 73 22.27 -2.74 -7.74
N PHE A 74 22.46 -2.42 -6.46
CA PHE A 74 23.46 -1.46 -5.99
C PHE A 74 24.88 -1.87 -6.41
N GLU A 75 25.26 -3.13 -6.19
CA GLU A 75 26.60 -3.62 -6.57
C GLU A 75 26.81 -3.61 -8.08
N ILE A 76 25.79 -3.97 -8.88
CA ILE A 76 25.87 -3.92 -10.35
C ILE A 76 26.14 -2.50 -10.84
N TYR A 77 25.42 -1.51 -10.33
CA TYR A 77 25.55 -0.13 -10.80
C TYR A 77 26.78 0.57 -10.22
N ARG A 78 27.23 0.18 -9.01
CA ARG A 78 28.47 0.68 -8.41
C ARG A 78 29.71 0.19 -9.16
N SER A 79 29.78 -1.11 -9.45
CA SER A 79 30.90 -1.73 -10.17
C SER A 79 30.75 -1.68 -11.69
N ALA A 80 29.85 -0.84 -12.23
CA ALA A 80 29.61 -0.75 -13.66
C ALA A 80 30.79 -0.16 -14.46
N ASN A 81 31.70 0.57 -13.80
CA ASN A 81 32.94 1.09 -14.40
C ASN A 81 34.17 0.20 -14.17
N GLU A 82 34.04 -0.94 -13.49
CA GLU A 82 35.14 -1.89 -13.30
C GLU A 82 35.29 -2.78 -14.55
N GLU A 83 36.53 -3.01 -15.03
CA GLU A 83 36.83 -3.77 -16.26
C GLU A 83 36.34 -5.24 -16.22
N LYS A 84 36.24 -5.85 -15.03
CA LYS A 84 35.73 -7.21 -14.85
C LYS A 84 34.65 -7.26 -13.77
N LYS A 85 33.40 -7.47 -14.19
CA LYS A 85 32.28 -7.72 -13.29
C LYS A 85 32.41 -9.11 -12.66
N SER A 86 32.70 -9.17 -11.36
CA SER A 86 32.74 -10.43 -10.62
C SER A 86 31.38 -10.75 -10.00
N TYR A 87 30.46 -11.29 -10.80
CA TYR A 87 29.14 -11.72 -10.33
C TYR A 87 29.23 -12.75 -9.20
N GLY A 88 30.24 -13.62 -9.21
CA GLY A 88 30.47 -14.59 -8.12
C GLY A 88 30.78 -13.94 -6.77
N LYS A 89 31.54 -12.83 -6.76
CA LYS A 89 31.82 -12.07 -5.53
C LYS A 89 30.56 -11.39 -4.98
N ILE A 90 29.73 -10.84 -5.87
CA ILE A 90 28.44 -10.23 -5.49
C ILE A 90 27.52 -11.31 -4.90
N ALA A 91 27.37 -12.45 -5.57
CA ALA A 91 26.56 -13.57 -5.10
C ALA A 91 27.02 -14.04 -3.71
N ARG A 92 28.33 -14.20 -3.49
CA ARG A 92 28.89 -14.60 -2.20
C ARG A 92 28.59 -13.59 -1.08
N ASN A 93 28.66 -12.29 -1.35
CA ASN A 93 28.34 -11.25 -0.38
C ASN A 93 26.84 -11.21 -0.03
N LEU A 94 25.96 -11.61 -0.96
CA LEU A 94 24.51 -11.60 -0.77
C LEU A 94 23.93 -12.93 -0.30
N LEU A 95 24.70 -14.02 -0.35
CA LEU A 95 24.28 -15.36 0.04
C LEU A 95 23.71 -15.40 1.47
N PRO A 96 24.32 -14.75 2.49
CA PRO A 96 23.73 -14.70 3.83
C PRO A 96 22.36 -14.02 3.89
N PHE A 97 22.11 -12.99 3.09
CA PHE A 97 20.77 -12.38 2.99
C PHE A 97 19.76 -13.34 2.38
N GLY A 98 20.17 -14.13 1.37
CA GLY A 98 19.34 -15.18 0.80
C GLY A 98 19.00 -16.28 1.82
N ILE A 99 19.95 -16.69 2.65
CA ILE A 99 19.71 -17.64 3.75
C ILE A 99 18.69 -17.09 4.73
N VAL A 100 18.83 -15.82 5.15
CA VAL A 100 17.86 -15.16 6.06
C VAL A 100 16.44 -15.17 5.47
N VAL A 101 16.29 -14.92 4.16
CA VAL A 101 14.99 -15.00 3.48
C VAL A 101 14.41 -16.43 3.54
N LEU A 102 15.22 -17.45 3.28
CA LEU A 102 14.79 -18.85 3.37
C LEU A 102 14.37 -19.24 4.79
N CYS A 103 15.15 -18.83 5.80
CA CYS A 103 14.83 -19.03 7.21
C CYS A 103 13.51 -18.35 7.60
N TYR A 104 13.27 -17.13 7.10
CA TYR A 104 12.03 -16.40 7.32
C TYR A 104 10.81 -17.15 6.75
N PHE A 105 10.89 -17.66 5.51
CA PHE A 105 9.81 -18.45 4.93
C PHE A 105 9.58 -19.76 5.68
N TRP A 106 10.64 -20.42 6.12
CA TRP A 106 10.55 -21.64 6.93
C TRP A 106 9.83 -21.37 8.27
N LEU A 107 10.21 -20.29 8.97
CA LEU A 107 9.54 -19.85 10.21
C LEU A 107 8.06 -19.53 9.98
N ARG A 108 7.75 -18.78 8.93
CA ARG A 108 6.38 -18.36 8.59
C ARG A 108 5.48 -19.55 8.29
N LYS A 109 5.99 -20.55 7.57
CA LYS A 109 5.31 -21.81 7.30
C LYS A 109 5.04 -22.59 8.59
N GLY A 110 6.03 -22.67 9.49
CA GLY A 110 5.89 -23.36 10.78
C GLY A 110 4.84 -22.73 11.71
N LEU A 111 4.66 -21.41 11.64
CA LEU A 111 3.66 -20.68 12.43
C LEU A 111 2.27 -20.62 11.77
N ALA A 112 2.08 -21.26 10.60
CA ALA A 112 0.86 -21.17 9.79
C ALA A 112 0.41 -19.71 9.47
N ILE A 113 1.36 -18.76 9.43
CA ILE A 113 1.07 -17.35 9.17
C ILE A 113 1.05 -17.10 7.66
N GLY A 114 -0.13 -16.92 7.09
CA GLY A 114 -0.29 -16.49 5.69
C GLY A 114 -0.39 -17.66 4.71
N LEU A 115 -1.57 -18.29 4.69
CA LEU A 115 -2.03 -19.03 3.52
C LEU A 115 -2.06 -18.05 2.34
N VAL A 116 -1.13 -18.22 1.41
CA VAL A 116 -1.08 -17.41 0.20
C VAL A 116 -2.17 -17.93 -0.72
N GLU A 117 -3.26 -17.18 -0.84
CA GLU A 117 -4.21 -17.41 -1.93
C GLU A 117 -3.55 -16.99 -3.23
N LEU A 118 -3.21 -17.96 -4.08
CA LEU A 118 -2.76 -17.69 -5.42
C LEU A 118 -3.96 -17.48 -6.34
N TRP A 119 -3.71 -16.87 -7.50
CA TRP A 119 -4.71 -16.78 -8.56
C TRP A 119 -5.10 -18.17 -9.06
N ASN A 120 -6.38 -18.34 -9.41
CA ASN A 120 -6.87 -19.64 -9.86
C ASN A 120 -6.48 -19.91 -11.32
N THR A 121 -6.33 -18.85 -12.12
CA THR A 121 -6.01 -18.98 -13.55
C THR A 121 -4.91 -18.01 -14.00
N PRO A 122 -4.13 -18.36 -15.04
CA PRO A 122 -3.14 -17.44 -15.63
C PRO A 122 -3.78 -16.14 -16.16
N LYS A 123 -5.03 -16.21 -16.62
CA LYS A 123 -5.81 -15.04 -17.06
C LYS A 123 -6.01 -14.06 -15.90
N GLU A 124 -6.44 -14.56 -14.74
CA GLU A 124 -6.62 -13.71 -13.55
C GLU A 124 -5.31 -13.08 -13.09
N LEU A 125 -4.21 -13.85 -13.08
CA LEU A 125 -2.88 -13.31 -12.79
C LEU A 125 -2.53 -12.16 -13.74
N PHE A 126 -2.71 -12.35 -15.04
CA PHE A 126 -2.45 -11.31 -16.03
C PHE A 126 -3.30 -10.06 -15.79
N LEU A 127 -4.61 -10.23 -15.55
CA LEU A 127 -5.52 -9.11 -15.26
C LEU A 127 -5.15 -8.41 -13.95
N GLY A 128 -4.68 -9.14 -12.94
CA GLY A 128 -4.17 -8.61 -11.69
C GLY A 128 -2.94 -7.73 -11.89
N VAL A 129 -1.93 -8.24 -12.60
CA VAL A 129 -0.70 -7.50 -12.93
C VAL A 129 -1.01 -6.28 -13.82
N ALA A 130 -1.91 -6.41 -14.80
CA ALA A 130 -2.32 -5.29 -15.64
C ALA A 130 -3.07 -4.21 -14.83
N THR A 131 -3.93 -4.62 -13.90
CA THR A 131 -4.63 -3.71 -12.97
C THR A 131 -3.63 -2.96 -12.11
N PHE A 132 -2.58 -3.65 -11.68
CA PHE A 132 -1.47 -3.04 -10.94
C PHE A 132 -0.73 -1.97 -11.75
N LEU A 133 -0.47 -2.19 -13.05
CA LEU A 133 0.10 -1.16 -13.93
C LEU A 133 -0.78 0.09 -14.00
N ARG A 134 -2.11 -0.07 -14.10
CA ARG A 134 -3.04 1.06 -13.99
C ARG A 134 -2.91 1.77 -12.64
N GLY A 135 -2.77 0.99 -11.56
CA GLY A 135 -2.51 1.51 -10.21
C GLY A 135 -1.22 2.34 -10.09
N MET A 136 -0.14 1.95 -10.80
CA MET A 136 1.09 2.74 -10.87
C MET A 136 0.88 4.13 -11.48
N LEU A 137 0.03 4.24 -12.50
CA LEU A 137 -0.32 5.55 -13.07
C LEU A 137 -1.07 6.41 -12.05
N SER A 138 -1.97 5.80 -11.27
CA SER A 138 -2.63 6.49 -10.16
C SER A 138 -1.66 6.92 -9.07
N TYR A 139 -0.65 6.11 -8.74
CA TYR A 139 0.41 6.47 -7.79
C TYR A 139 1.28 7.62 -8.28
N LEU A 140 1.66 7.63 -9.56
CA LEU A 140 2.36 8.77 -10.15
C LEU A 140 1.50 10.03 -10.07
N ARG A 141 0.20 9.94 -10.39
CA ARG A 141 -0.72 11.07 -10.29
C ARG A 141 -0.77 11.65 -8.87
N ILE A 142 -0.99 10.83 -7.84
CA ILE A 142 -1.08 11.34 -6.44
C ILE A 142 0.26 11.84 -5.89
N LEU A 143 1.38 11.42 -6.48
CA LEU A 143 2.70 11.97 -6.13
C LEU A 143 2.84 13.43 -6.57
N PHE A 144 2.32 13.78 -7.75
CA PHE A 144 2.40 15.16 -8.25
C PHE A 144 1.19 16.01 -7.87
N VAL A 145 -0.01 15.41 -7.80
CA VAL A 145 -1.28 16.10 -7.52
C VAL A 145 -2.07 15.32 -6.45
N PRO A 146 -1.76 15.49 -5.16
CA PRO A 146 -2.37 14.75 -4.05
C PRO A 146 -3.74 15.33 -3.63
N TYR A 147 -4.73 15.39 -4.52
CA TYR A 147 -6.02 16.03 -4.22
C TYR A 147 -7.12 15.10 -3.68
N ASP A 148 -7.05 13.80 -4.00
CA ASP A 148 -8.06 12.80 -3.65
C ASP A 148 -7.51 11.76 -2.67
N LEU A 149 -6.66 12.16 -1.75
CA LEU A 149 -6.11 11.25 -0.72
C LEU A 149 -7.24 10.76 0.19
N HIS A 150 -7.38 9.45 0.35
CA HIS A 150 -8.41 8.87 1.21
C HIS A 150 -8.04 7.47 1.69
N TYR A 151 -8.61 7.07 2.83
CA TYR A 151 -8.36 5.74 3.38
C TYR A 151 -8.95 4.64 2.51
N GLY A 152 -8.21 3.53 2.35
CA GLY A 152 -8.74 2.31 1.75
C GLY A 152 -8.90 2.36 0.24
N ARG A 153 -8.12 3.21 -0.45
CA ARG A 153 -8.14 3.30 -1.92
C ARG A 153 -8.02 1.92 -2.55
N ALA A 154 -9.00 1.60 -3.39
CA ALA A 154 -9.03 0.37 -4.16
C ALA A 154 -9.27 0.64 -5.65
N ILE A 155 -8.88 -0.30 -6.49
CA ILE A 155 -9.12 -0.23 -7.94
C ILE A 155 -9.79 -1.51 -8.40
N LYS A 156 -10.82 -1.40 -9.24
CA LYS A 156 -11.51 -2.58 -9.78
C LYS A 156 -10.50 -3.39 -10.61
N TYR A 157 -10.56 -4.72 -10.56
CA TYR A 157 -9.81 -5.53 -11.51
C TYR A 157 -10.36 -5.34 -12.93
N PHE A 158 -9.51 -5.54 -13.93
CA PHE A 158 -9.97 -5.67 -15.30
C PHE A 158 -10.76 -6.96 -15.48
N ASP A 159 -11.91 -6.87 -16.15
CA ASP A 159 -12.78 -8.02 -16.43
C ASP A 159 -12.40 -8.69 -17.78
N SER A 160 -11.74 -7.95 -18.68
CA SER A 160 -11.40 -8.40 -20.03
C SER A 160 -10.00 -7.97 -20.46
N ILE A 161 -9.35 -8.78 -21.29
CA ILE A 161 -8.03 -8.51 -21.89
C ILE A 161 -8.14 -7.43 -22.98
N LEU A 162 -9.30 -7.32 -23.62
CA LEU A 162 -9.58 -6.35 -24.69
C LEU A 162 -10.14 -5.02 -24.16
N ASP A 163 -10.13 -4.81 -22.84
CA ASP A 163 -10.53 -3.53 -22.26
C ASP A 163 -9.63 -2.41 -22.81
N PRO A 164 -10.18 -1.36 -23.46
CA PRO A 164 -9.39 -0.25 -23.97
C PRO A 164 -8.50 0.40 -22.92
N GLN A 165 -8.95 0.49 -21.66
CA GLN A 165 -8.15 1.05 -20.58
C GLN A 165 -6.95 0.18 -20.21
N LEU A 166 -7.09 -1.14 -20.33
CA LEU A 166 -5.98 -2.08 -20.13
C LEU A 166 -4.93 -1.87 -21.22
N LEU A 167 -5.34 -1.87 -22.48
CA LEU A 167 -4.45 -1.68 -23.63
C LEU A 167 -3.70 -0.35 -23.54
N MET A 168 -4.39 0.73 -23.18
CA MET A 168 -3.77 2.04 -22.95
C MET A 168 -2.75 1.99 -21.81
N SER A 169 -3.10 1.39 -20.68
CA SER A 169 -2.20 1.29 -19.51
C SER A 169 -0.92 0.53 -19.87
N VAL A 170 -1.05 -0.65 -20.50
CA VAL A 170 0.08 -1.45 -20.96
C VAL A 170 0.90 -0.69 -22.01
N GLY A 171 0.24 -0.02 -22.96
CA GLY A 171 0.87 0.80 -23.98
C GLY A 171 1.78 1.90 -23.42
N VAL A 172 1.35 2.59 -22.35
CA VAL A 172 2.18 3.59 -21.67
C VAL A 172 3.45 2.96 -21.09
N PHE A 173 3.36 1.81 -20.41
CA PHE A 173 4.55 1.15 -19.84
C PHE A 173 5.49 0.59 -20.91
N VAL A 174 4.95 0.05 -22.01
CA VAL A 174 5.75 -0.38 -23.17
C VAL A 174 6.49 0.81 -23.78
N LEU A 175 5.81 1.95 -23.96
CA LEU A 175 6.43 3.17 -24.46
C LEU A 175 7.56 3.65 -23.53
N ILE A 176 7.32 3.71 -22.22
CA ILE A 176 8.33 4.07 -21.21
C ILE A 176 9.53 3.13 -21.31
N LEU A 177 9.29 1.81 -21.38
CA LEU A 177 10.35 0.81 -21.50
C LEU A 177 11.17 1.02 -22.78
N VAL A 178 10.52 1.23 -23.93
CA VAL A 178 11.20 1.47 -25.22
C VAL A 178 12.04 2.75 -25.15
N LEU A 179 11.52 3.83 -24.55
CA LEU A 179 12.27 5.08 -24.36
C LEU A 179 13.48 4.89 -23.45
N LEU A 180 13.32 4.17 -22.33
CA LEU A 180 14.43 3.85 -21.42
C LEU A 180 15.52 3.00 -22.09
N LEU A 181 15.13 2.02 -22.91
CA LEU A 181 16.07 1.18 -23.65
C LEU A 181 16.82 1.98 -24.73
N LYS A 182 16.10 2.83 -25.49
CA LYS A 182 16.72 3.71 -26.52
C LYS A 182 17.68 4.73 -25.90
N GLN A 183 17.35 5.28 -24.74
CA GLN A 183 18.15 6.31 -24.07
C GLN A 183 19.13 5.76 -23.03
N LYS A 184 19.27 4.44 -22.89
CA LYS A 184 20.10 3.81 -21.85
C LYS A 184 21.53 4.34 -21.78
N LYS A 185 22.13 4.70 -22.92
CA LYS A 185 23.49 5.26 -22.99
C LYS A 185 23.61 6.69 -22.41
N LEU A 186 22.51 7.45 -22.42
CA LEU A 186 22.44 8.82 -21.89
C LEU A 186 22.08 8.84 -20.40
N ILE A 187 21.53 7.75 -19.87
CA ILE A 187 21.10 7.65 -18.49
C ILE A 187 22.29 7.22 -17.62
N GLY A 188 22.68 8.10 -16.68
CA GLY A 188 23.75 7.81 -15.73
C GLY A 188 23.43 6.61 -14.83
N GLN A 189 24.46 5.89 -14.37
CA GLN A 189 24.34 4.70 -13.51
C GLN A 189 23.54 4.99 -12.23
N ARG A 190 23.69 6.18 -11.64
CA ARG A 190 22.91 6.63 -10.47
C ARG A 190 21.41 6.65 -10.77
N THR A 191 21.01 7.14 -11.94
CA THR A 191 19.59 7.19 -12.33
C THR A 191 19.06 5.79 -12.60
N LEU A 192 19.84 4.90 -13.23
CA LEU A 192 19.44 3.51 -13.42
C LEU A 192 19.25 2.77 -12.09
N PHE A 193 20.13 2.99 -11.11
CA PHE A 193 19.95 2.46 -9.75
C PHE A 193 18.70 2.99 -9.05
N LEU A 194 18.39 4.28 -9.19
CA LEU A 194 17.18 4.83 -8.59
C LEU A 194 15.90 4.34 -9.29
N LEU A 195 15.95 4.10 -10.61
CA LEU A 195 14.85 3.46 -11.35
C LEU A 195 14.64 2.01 -10.90
N SER A 196 15.73 1.25 -10.71
CA SER A 196 15.63 -0.11 -10.16
C SER A 196 15.12 -0.10 -8.72
N TRP A 197 15.50 0.89 -7.90
CA TRP A 197 14.93 1.08 -6.56
C TRP A 197 13.42 1.18 -6.61
N CYS A 198 12.89 2.07 -7.45
CA CYS A 198 11.44 2.26 -7.61
C CYS A 198 10.77 0.95 -8.03
N PHE A 199 11.32 0.24 -9.01
CA PHE A 199 10.73 -0.99 -9.53
C PHE A 199 10.77 -2.15 -8.51
N LEU A 200 11.94 -2.38 -7.89
CA LEU A 200 12.16 -3.50 -6.98
C LEU A 200 11.36 -3.36 -5.68
N THR A 201 11.28 -2.16 -5.11
CA THR A 201 10.53 -1.94 -3.86
C THR A 201 9.01 -2.02 -4.06
N VAL A 202 8.56 -1.85 -5.29
CA VAL A 202 7.16 -2.00 -5.71
C VAL A 202 6.81 -3.44 -6.08
N LEU A 203 7.79 -4.32 -6.29
CA LEU A 203 7.59 -5.70 -6.72
C LEU A 203 6.58 -6.49 -5.86
N PRO A 204 6.57 -6.40 -4.51
CA PRO A 204 5.56 -7.07 -3.69
C PRO A 204 4.12 -6.61 -3.97
N LEU A 205 3.96 -5.43 -4.59
CA LEU A 205 2.67 -4.84 -4.90
C LEU A 205 2.12 -5.27 -6.27
N MET A 206 2.93 -5.92 -7.11
CA MET A 206 2.63 -6.28 -8.51
C MET A 206 1.43 -7.22 -8.70
N GLN A 207 0.69 -7.55 -7.63
CA GLN A 207 -0.46 -8.46 -7.64
C GLN A 207 -0.08 -9.87 -8.12
N ILE A 208 1.20 -10.28 -8.04
CA ILE A 208 1.61 -11.68 -8.23
C ILE A 208 0.90 -12.55 -7.20
N VAL A 209 0.90 -12.07 -5.95
CA VAL A 209 -0.02 -12.49 -4.91
C VAL A 209 -1.16 -11.47 -4.87
N PRO A 210 -2.42 -11.89 -5.02
CA PRO A 210 -3.57 -10.99 -5.03
C PRO A 210 -3.72 -10.26 -3.69
N LEU A 211 -3.67 -8.93 -3.71
CA LEU A 211 -3.97 -8.07 -2.56
C LEU A 211 -5.44 -7.63 -2.65
N LYS A 212 -6.36 -8.56 -2.41
CA LYS A 212 -7.81 -8.30 -2.46
C LYS A 212 -8.24 -7.51 -1.23
N VAL A 213 -8.95 -6.40 -1.43
CA VAL A 213 -9.59 -5.63 -0.33
C VAL A 213 -11.06 -6.02 -0.18
N GLN A 214 -11.71 -6.25 -1.32
CA GLN A 214 -13.10 -6.67 -1.45
C GLN A 214 -13.28 -7.37 -2.81
N TRP A 215 -14.46 -7.94 -3.05
CA TRP A 215 -14.71 -8.71 -4.26
C TRP A 215 -14.53 -7.87 -5.52
N GLY A 216 -13.59 -8.28 -6.38
CA GLY A 216 -13.31 -7.58 -7.65
C GLY A 216 -12.46 -6.33 -7.53
N TYR A 217 -11.86 -6.03 -6.36
CA TYR A 217 -11.01 -4.85 -6.17
C TYR A 217 -9.64 -5.17 -5.57
N ALA A 218 -8.62 -4.55 -6.14
CA ALA A 218 -7.24 -4.60 -5.72
C ALA A 218 -6.91 -3.46 -4.74
N ALA A 219 -6.10 -3.73 -3.72
CA ALA A 219 -5.58 -2.73 -2.80
C ALA A 219 -4.64 -1.76 -3.51
N LEU A 220 -4.85 -0.46 -3.30
CA LEU A 220 -4.00 0.61 -3.83
C LEU A 220 -3.75 1.68 -2.76
N GLY A 221 -3.48 1.25 -1.52
CA GLY A 221 -3.28 2.15 -0.38
C GLY A 221 -2.04 3.03 -0.53
N GLU A 222 -2.16 4.31 -0.19
CA GLU A 222 -1.11 5.31 -0.29
C GLU A 222 0.14 4.93 0.53
N HIS A 223 -0.06 4.28 1.68
CA HIS A 223 1.03 3.83 2.55
C HIS A 223 2.02 2.86 1.87
N LEU A 224 1.62 2.20 0.78
CA LEU A 224 2.48 1.30 0.01
C LEU A 224 3.58 2.05 -0.76
N LEU A 225 3.41 3.36 -0.97
CA LEU A 225 4.41 4.21 -1.62
C LEU A 225 5.55 4.65 -0.70
N TYR A 226 5.50 4.35 0.60
CA TYR A 226 6.49 4.86 1.55
C TYR A 226 7.93 4.52 1.14
N LEU A 227 8.26 3.24 0.95
CA LEU A 227 9.61 2.82 0.55
C LEU A 227 9.97 3.12 -0.93
N PRO A 228 9.06 2.90 -1.90
CA PRO A 228 9.27 3.32 -3.29
C PRO A 228 9.55 4.82 -3.46
N SER A 229 8.94 5.65 -2.61
CA SER A 229 9.09 7.11 -2.70
C SER A 229 10.52 7.60 -2.50
N VAL A 230 11.40 6.82 -1.83
CA VAL A 230 12.83 7.15 -1.70
C VAL A 230 13.47 7.30 -3.09
N GLY A 231 13.26 6.30 -3.95
CA GLY A 231 13.79 6.31 -5.32
C GLY A 231 13.13 7.39 -6.17
N LEU A 232 11.80 7.54 -6.06
CA LEU A 232 11.04 8.52 -6.85
C LEU A 232 11.45 9.95 -6.49
N PHE A 233 11.54 10.30 -5.21
CA PHE A 233 11.97 11.63 -4.79
C PHE A 233 13.42 11.91 -5.18
N ALA A 234 14.31 10.93 -5.07
CA ALA A 234 15.69 11.10 -5.52
C ALA A 234 15.76 11.37 -7.04
N LEU A 235 14.96 10.66 -7.85
CA LEU A 235 14.85 10.92 -9.29
C LEU A 235 14.30 12.32 -9.59
N ILE A 236 13.26 12.73 -8.87
CA ILE A 236 12.66 14.06 -8.98
C ILE A 236 13.71 15.14 -8.70
N ILE A 237 14.48 15.02 -7.60
CA ILE A 237 15.56 15.97 -7.26
C ILE A 237 16.63 16.00 -8.36
N LEU A 238 17.06 14.86 -8.90
CA LEU A 238 18.04 14.83 -9.99
C LEU A 238 17.51 15.51 -11.25
N GLY A 239 16.23 15.33 -11.57
CA GLY A 239 15.55 16.00 -12.67
C GLY A 239 15.48 17.51 -12.46
N PHE A 240 15.01 17.94 -11.30
CA PHE A 240 14.94 19.35 -10.92
C PHE A 240 16.31 20.02 -10.93
N ASN A 241 17.37 19.38 -10.45
CA ASN A 241 18.73 19.93 -10.49
C ASN A 241 19.23 20.17 -11.92
N LYS A 242 18.94 19.25 -12.86
CA LYS A 242 19.30 19.43 -14.27
C LYS A 242 18.53 20.58 -14.91
N ILE A 243 17.22 20.64 -14.66
CA ILE A 243 16.34 21.71 -15.17
C ILE A 243 16.80 23.05 -14.59
N PHE A 244 17.01 23.13 -13.28
CA PHE A 244 17.49 24.31 -12.58
C PHE A 244 18.81 24.83 -13.17
N HIS A 245 19.80 23.95 -13.35
CA HIS A 245 21.08 24.32 -13.97
C HIS A 245 20.89 24.83 -15.40
N TYR A 246 20.01 24.21 -16.20
CA TYR A 246 19.71 24.65 -17.56
C TYR A 246 19.09 26.05 -17.61
N PHE A 247 18.04 26.30 -16.81
CA PHE A 247 17.36 27.61 -16.74
C PHE A 247 18.29 28.72 -16.27
N HIS A 248 19.13 28.41 -15.27
CA HIS A 248 20.11 29.36 -14.75
C HIS A 248 21.22 29.64 -15.77
N GLN A 249 21.73 28.62 -16.47
CA GLN A 249 22.75 28.80 -17.50
C GLN A 249 22.25 29.64 -18.67
N LYS A 250 20.98 29.49 -19.04
CA LYS A 250 20.32 30.28 -20.09
C LYS A 250 19.84 31.66 -19.62
N LYS A 251 20.08 32.05 -18.36
CA LYS A 251 19.59 33.29 -17.72
C LYS A 251 18.07 33.50 -17.86
N ILE A 252 17.29 32.42 -17.97
CA ILE A 252 15.83 32.48 -18.11
C ILE A 252 15.16 32.77 -16.75
N ALA A 253 15.75 32.26 -15.66
CA ALA A 253 15.23 32.45 -14.31
C ALA A 253 16.36 32.74 -13.32
N ASP A 254 16.14 33.71 -12.43
CA ASP A 254 17.07 34.04 -11.36
C ASP A 254 17.00 33.03 -10.20
N LYS A 255 18.07 32.96 -9.39
CA LYS A 255 18.12 32.16 -8.14
C LYS A 255 17.00 32.53 -7.17
N SER A 256 16.53 33.77 -7.22
CA SER A 256 15.43 34.26 -6.36
C SER A 256 14.09 33.62 -6.72
N VAL A 257 13.77 33.53 -8.02
CA VAL A 257 12.52 32.95 -8.53
C VAL A 257 12.43 31.46 -8.22
N THR A 258 13.53 30.75 -8.40
CA THR A 258 13.64 29.31 -8.14
C THR A 258 13.58 28.98 -6.65
N ARG A 259 14.21 29.81 -5.80
CA ARG A 259 14.06 29.72 -4.34
C ARG A 259 12.61 29.97 -3.92
N LEU A 260 11.97 30.99 -4.48
CA LEU A 260 10.57 31.30 -4.21
C LEU A 260 9.67 30.11 -4.60
N ALA A 261 9.86 29.54 -5.79
CA ALA A 261 9.11 28.37 -6.24
C ALA A 261 9.29 27.15 -5.29
N GLY A 262 10.51 26.91 -4.81
CA GLY A 262 10.79 25.86 -3.82
C GLY A 262 10.09 26.10 -2.48
N ILE A 263 10.08 27.34 -2.00
CA ILE A 263 9.36 27.73 -0.76
C ILE A 263 7.86 27.58 -0.96
N THR A 264 7.30 28.06 -2.08
CA THR A 264 5.88 27.91 -2.39
C THR A 264 5.48 26.43 -2.44
N PHE A 265 6.28 25.58 -3.08
CA PHE A 265 6.04 24.14 -3.12
C PHE A 265 6.08 23.52 -1.71
N TYR A 266 7.06 23.90 -0.88
CA TYR A 266 7.15 23.48 0.51
C TYR A 266 5.90 23.86 1.30
N VAL A 267 5.50 25.13 1.26
CA VAL A 267 4.35 25.66 2.01
C VAL A 267 3.06 24.98 1.55
N LEU A 268 2.85 24.82 0.23
CA LEU A 268 1.67 24.16 -0.31
C LEU A 268 1.56 22.71 0.16
N PHE A 269 2.64 21.94 0.07
CA PHE A 269 2.65 20.54 0.51
C PHE A 269 2.50 20.41 2.03
N PHE A 270 3.09 21.34 2.79
CA PHE A 270 2.90 21.42 4.24
C PHE A 270 1.44 21.68 4.61
N LEU A 271 0.78 22.65 3.94
CA LEU A 271 -0.63 22.97 4.18
C LEU A 271 -1.54 21.78 3.84
N ILE A 272 -1.33 21.12 2.68
CA ILE A 272 -2.11 19.93 2.30
C ILE A 272 -1.90 18.80 3.32
N THR A 273 -0.66 18.55 3.75
CA THR A 273 -0.36 17.51 4.74
C THR A 273 -0.98 17.83 6.08
N SER A 274 -0.92 19.08 6.53
CA SER A 274 -1.53 19.54 7.79
C SER A 274 -3.06 19.38 7.74
N GLN A 275 -3.69 19.81 6.64
CA GLN A 275 -5.13 19.65 6.44
C GLN A 275 -5.54 18.17 6.46
N GLN A 276 -4.79 17.31 5.77
CA GLN A 276 -5.07 15.88 5.75
C GLN A 276 -4.90 15.25 7.13
N ASN A 277 -3.86 15.62 7.89
CA ASN A 277 -3.67 15.13 9.25
C ASN A 277 -4.78 15.57 10.21
N MET A 278 -5.27 16.81 10.08
CA MET A 278 -6.41 17.29 10.87
C MET A 278 -7.71 16.54 10.53
N LEU A 279 -7.95 16.26 9.24
CA LEU A 279 -9.11 15.49 8.81
C LEU A 279 -9.07 14.07 9.36
N VAL A 280 -7.88 13.46 9.33
CA VAL A 280 -7.68 12.07 9.75
C VAL A 280 -7.74 11.88 11.27
N ALA A 281 -7.53 12.95 12.05
CA ALA A 281 -7.64 12.90 13.50
C ALA A 281 -9.06 12.53 14.00
N GLN A 282 -10.09 12.70 13.16
CA GLN A 282 -11.45 12.28 13.47
C GLN A 282 -11.83 11.03 12.66
N GLU A 283 -12.05 9.90 13.35
CA GLU A 283 -12.35 8.61 12.70
C GLU A 283 -13.51 8.68 11.70
N MET A 284 -14.61 9.36 12.08
CA MET A 284 -15.78 9.54 11.23
C MET A 284 -15.49 10.31 9.94
N SER A 285 -14.56 11.27 10.00
CA SER A 285 -14.20 12.11 8.86
C SER A 285 -13.37 11.33 7.82
N VAL A 286 -12.51 10.42 8.28
CA VAL A 286 -11.77 9.47 7.41
C VAL A 286 -12.72 8.60 6.61
N PHE A 287 -13.71 8.00 7.28
CA PHE A 287 -14.67 7.12 6.61
C PHE A 287 -15.57 7.88 5.64
N ARG A 288 -16.07 9.05 6.02
CA ARG A 288 -16.85 9.90 5.12
C ARG A 288 -16.06 10.30 3.88
N GLN A 289 -14.82 10.77 4.04
CA GLN A 289 -13.95 11.14 2.92
C GLN A 289 -13.73 9.95 1.97
N ALA A 290 -13.41 8.77 2.52
CA ALA A 290 -13.23 7.56 1.74
C ALA A 290 -14.50 7.17 0.96
N LEU A 291 -15.68 7.26 1.57
CA LEU A 291 -16.95 6.97 0.90
C LEU A 291 -17.37 8.05 -0.12
N THR A 292 -16.90 9.30 0.01
CA THR A 292 -17.07 10.33 -1.03
C THR A 292 -16.33 9.97 -2.31
N TYR A 293 -15.09 9.48 -2.20
CA TYR A 293 -14.29 9.08 -3.37
C TYR A 293 -14.62 7.67 -3.87
N GLN A 294 -15.01 6.75 -2.98
CA GLN A 294 -15.31 5.36 -3.29
C GLN A 294 -16.59 4.88 -2.58
N PRO A 295 -17.78 5.25 -3.09
CA PRO A 295 -19.06 4.86 -2.49
C PRO A 295 -19.25 3.34 -2.36
N GLN A 296 -18.61 2.57 -3.24
CA GLN A 296 -18.66 1.11 -3.29
C GLN A 296 -17.66 0.41 -2.35
N ALA A 297 -16.91 1.15 -1.52
CA ALA A 297 -15.93 0.59 -0.59
C ALA A 297 -16.62 -0.10 0.61
N VAL A 298 -17.04 -1.34 0.43
CA VAL A 298 -17.83 -2.11 1.42
C VAL A 298 -17.10 -2.30 2.75
N ARG A 299 -15.77 -2.49 2.71
CA ARG A 299 -14.94 -2.62 3.93
C ARG A 299 -14.95 -1.32 4.75
N VAL A 300 -14.78 -0.19 4.08
CA VAL A 300 -14.81 1.15 4.71
C VAL A 300 -16.22 1.42 5.26
N ARG A 301 -17.26 1.10 4.47
CA ARG A 301 -18.66 1.26 4.88
C ARG A 301 -19.02 0.43 6.11
N ASN A 302 -18.54 -0.81 6.20
CA ASN A 302 -18.74 -1.65 7.39
C ASN A 302 -18.07 -1.06 8.63
N ALA A 303 -16.83 -0.60 8.49
CA ALA A 303 -16.11 0.05 9.59
C ALA A 303 -16.82 1.34 10.03
N TYR A 304 -17.32 2.13 9.08
CA TYR A 304 -18.11 3.33 9.35
C TYR A 304 -19.40 3.01 10.12
N ALA A 305 -20.14 1.97 9.70
CA ALA A 305 -21.34 1.53 10.38
C ALA A 305 -21.07 1.07 11.82
N LEU A 306 -19.98 0.32 12.04
CA LEU A 306 -19.60 -0.12 13.39
C LEU A 306 -19.24 1.07 14.29
N GLU A 307 -18.62 2.11 13.74
CA GLU A 307 -18.31 3.33 14.50
C GLU A 307 -19.59 4.12 14.84
N LEU A 308 -20.55 4.18 13.92
CA LEU A 308 -21.89 4.74 14.18
C LEU A 308 -22.62 3.97 15.29
N VAL A 309 -22.54 2.64 15.29
CA VAL A 309 -23.12 1.79 16.36
C VAL A 309 -22.50 2.11 17.72
N LYS A 310 -21.17 2.28 17.81
CA LYS A 310 -20.51 2.67 19.07
C LYS A 310 -20.99 4.03 19.58
N GLN A 311 -21.26 4.96 18.66
CA GLN A 311 -21.84 6.27 18.96
C GLN A 311 -23.35 6.23 19.19
N ARG A 312 -23.97 5.03 19.21
CA ARG A 312 -25.42 4.80 19.35
C ARG A 312 -26.27 5.46 18.25
N LYS A 313 -25.67 5.77 17.10
CA LYS A 313 -26.33 6.30 15.91
C LYS A 313 -26.87 5.15 15.06
N PHE A 314 -27.80 4.38 15.62
CA PHE A 314 -28.23 3.11 15.02
C PHE A 314 -28.95 3.28 13.68
N VAL A 315 -29.70 4.37 13.49
CA VAL A 315 -30.41 4.65 12.23
C VAL A 315 -29.43 4.92 11.09
N GLU A 316 -28.43 5.78 11.32
CA GLU A 316 -27.36 6.03 10.35
C GLU A 316 -26.56 4.74 10.07
N ALA A 317 -26.25 3.95 11.10
CA ALA A 317 -25.53 2.68 10.93
C ALA A 317 -26.30 1.67 10.06
N GLU A 318 -27.62 1.56 10.28
CA GLU A 318 -28.49 0.72 9.47
C GLU A 318 -28.46 1.12 8.00
N GLU A 319 -28.57 2.42 7.69
CA GLU A 319 -28.50 2.92 6.32
C GLU A 319 -27.20 2.48 5.64
N GLN A 320 -26.07 2.65 6.32
CA GLN A 320 -24.77 2.25 5.79
C GLN A 320 -24.67 0.73 5.56
N LEU A 321 -25.21 -0.09 6.45
CA LEU A 321 -25.21 -1.56 6.32
C LEU A 321 -26.14 -2.03 5.21
N ARG A 322 -27.29 -1.39 5.02
CA ARG A 322 -28.19 -1.69 3.90
C ARG A 322 -27.54 -1.33 2.57
N ILE A 323 -26.90 -0.17 2.46
CA ILE A 323 -26.16 0.21 1.23
C ILE A 323 -25.01 -0.78 0.97
N LEU A 324 -24.30 -1.22 2.02
CA LEU A 324 -23.26 -2.24 1.87
C LEU A 324 -23.83 -3.52 1.25
N LEU A 325 -24.96 -4.01 1.74
CA LEU A 325 -25.62 -5.22 1.24
C LEU A 325 -26.17 -5.07 -0.18
N ILE A 326 -26.36 -3.85 -0.71
CA ILE A 326 -26.65 -3.63 -2.13
C ILE A 326 -25.43 -3.97 -2.98
N PHE A 327 -24.22 -3.58 -2.55
CA PHE A 327 -22.98 -3.86 -3.27
C PHE A 327 -22.48 -5.30 -3.06
N GLU A 328 -22.64 -5.85 -1.86
CA GLU A 328 -22.29 -7.24 -1.54
C GLU A 328 -23.43 -7.96 -0.79
N PRO A 329 -24.44 -8.49 -1.51
CA PRO A 329 -25.59 -9.17 -0.89
C PRO A 329 -25.21 -10.41 -0.05
N GLY A 330 -24.08 -11.04 -0.35
CA GLY A 330 -23.55 -12.20 0.36
C GLY A 330 -22.70 -11.87 1.60
N ASN A 331 -22.55 -10.59 1.97
CA ASN A 331 -21.66 -10.20 3.06
C ASN A 331 -22.24 -10.57 4.44
N LEU A 332 -21.85 -11.73 4.95
CA LEU A 332 -22.34 -12.27 6.23
C LEU A 332 -21.99 -11.38 7.43
N ALA A 333 -20.84 -10.72 7.41
CA ALA A 333 -20.45 -9.79 8.47
C ALA A 333 -21.38 -8.57 8.50
N ALA A 334 -21.76 -8.03 7.34
CA ALA A 334 -22.72 -6.93 7.26
C ALA A 334 -24.12 -7.35 7.70
N ARG A 335 -24.58 -8.56 7.33
CA ARG A 335 -25.86 -9.11 7.83
C ARG A 335 -25.87 -9.26 9.35
N MET A 336 -24.79 -9.78 9.92
CA MET A 336 -24.60 -9.89 11.36
C MET A 336 -24.69 -8.52 12.05
N ASN A 337 -23.96 -7.54 11.51
CA ASN A 337 -23.96 -6.18 12.05
C ASN A 337 -25.32 -5.51 11.89
N LEU A 338 -26.03 -5.73 10.79
CA LEU A 338 -27.36 -5.17 10.55
C LEU A 338 -28.37 -5.77 11.52
N GLY A 339 -28.37 -7.08 11.69
CA GLY A 339 -29.24 -7.76 12.67
C GLY A 339 -29.04 -7.22 14.08
N LYS A 340 -27.77 -7.02 14.48
CA LYS A 340 -27.45 -6.44 15.79
C LYS A 340 -27.95 -5.00 15.91
N THR A 341 -27.69 -4.19 14.88
CA THR A 341 -28.10 -2.78 14.84
C THR A 341 -29.62 -2.64 14.95
N LEU A 342 -30.38 -3.50 14.28
CA LEU A 342 -31.86 -3.52 14.35
C LEU A 342 -32.36 -3.92 15.75
N CYS A 343 -31.74 -4.92 16.38
CA CYS A 343 -32.08 -5.30 17.76
C CYS A 343 -31.81 -4.16 18.76
N GLU A 344 -30.71 -3.42 18.60
CA GLU A 344 -30.42 -2.23 19.44
C GLU A 344 -31.44 -1.09 19.24
N GLN A 345 -32.12 -1.04 18.08
CA GLN A 345 -33.25 -0.14 17.85
C GLN A 345 -34.58 -0.68 18.41
N GLY A 346 -34.61 -1.88 19.01
CA GLY A 346 -35.83 -2.55 19.46
C GLY A 346 -36.61 -3.26 18.34
N ARG A 347 -36.09 -3.25 17.10
CA ARG A 347 -36.68 -3.93 15.93
C ARG A 347 -36.22 -5.39 15.87
N PHE A 348 -36.59 -6.15 16.90
CA PHE A 348 -36.08 -7.51 17.10
C PHE A 348 -36.47 -8.47 15.97
N GLU A 349 -37.69 -8.37 15.43
CA GLU A 349 -38.15 -9.24 14.34
C GLU A 349 -37.29 -9.07 13.07
N GLU A 350 -37.09 -7.83 12.62
CA GLU A 350 -36.22 -7.55 11.47
C GLU A 350 -34.76 -7.95 11.74
N GLY A 351 -34.31 -7.79 12.99
CA GLY A 351 -32.97 -8.25 13.41
C GLY A 351 -32.82 -9.77 13.29
N LEU A 352 -33.83 -10.52 13.74
CA LEU A 352 -33.89 -11.98 13.64
C LEU A 352 -33.92 -12.45 12.18
N GLU A 353 -34.66 -11.76 11.30
CA GLU A 353 -34.65 -12.05 9.86
C GLU A 353 -33.24 -11.96 9.29
N GLN A 354 -32.48 -10.91 9.62
CA GLN A 354 -31.10 -10.79 9.13
C GLN A 354 -30.18 -11.90 9.63
N TYR A 355 -30.33 -12.34 10.88
CA TYR A 355 -29.56 -13.45 11.41
C TYR A 355 -29.92 -14.79 10.76
N ARG A 356 -31.20 -15.02 10.45
CA ARG A 356 -31.67 -16.24 9.76
C ARG A 356 -31.13 -16.37 8.34
N LEU A 357 -30.76 -15.27 7.70
CA LEU A 357 -30.11 -15.27 6.38
C LEU A 357 -28.63 -15.69 6.43
N ILE A 358 -28.06 -15.88 7.62
CA ILE A 358 -26.69 -16.38 7.78
C ILE A 358 -26.71 -17.92 7.69
N PRO A 359 -25.91 -18.54 6.80
CA PRO A 359 -25.87 -19.99 6.66
C PRO A 359 -25.53 -20.71 7.98
N PRO A 360 -26.11 -21.89 8.25
CA PRO A 360 -25.87 -22.67 9.47
C PRO A 360 -24.51 -23.40 9.45
N ILE A 361 -23.56 -22.89 8.67
CA ILE A 361 -22.20 -23.40 8.45
C ILE A 361 -21.23 -22.23 8.35
N GLY A 362 -19.97 -22.47 8.69
CA GLY A 362 -18.91 -21.47 8.60
C GLY A 362 -18.74 -20.61 9.86
N PRO A 363 -17.86 -19.60 9.81
CA PRO A 363 -17.35 -18.92 11.00
C PRO A 363 -18.38 -18.07 11.74
N PHE A 364 -19.47 -17.68 11.07
CA PHE A 364 -20.52 -16.84 11.65
C PHE A 364 -21.65 -17.63 12.33
N LYS A 365 -21.69 -18.96 12.19
CA LYS A 365 -22.79 -19.81 12.71
C LYS A 365 -23.01 -19.60 14.22
N ALA A 366 -21.99 -19.89 15.03
CA ALA A 366 -22.11 -19.83 16.49
C ALA A 366 -22.47 -18.43 16.99
N LEU A 367 -21.94 -17.39 16.33
CA LEU A 367 -22.27 -16.00 16.66
C LEU A 367 -23.71 -15.64 16.26
N ALA A 368 -24.20 -16.15 15.12
CA ALA A 368 -25.58 -15.97 14.69
C ALA A 368 -26.55 -16.63 15.67
N GLU A 369 -26.31 -17.88 16.05
CA GLU A 369 -27.12 -18.65 17.00
C GLU A 369 -27.22 -17.93 18.35
N TYR A 370 -26.07 -17.51 18.91
CA TYR A 370 -26.03 -16.72 20.14
C TYR A 370 -26.85 -15.43 20.04
N ASN A 371 -26.71 -14.68 18.95
CA ASN A 371 -27.43 -13.42 18.76
C ASN A 371 -28.93 -13.64 18.55
N ILE A 372 -29.33 -14.72 17.88
CA ILE A 372 -30.74 -15.13 17.74
C ILE A 372 -31.34 -15.41 19.11
N GLU A 373 -30.69 -16.23 19.94
CA GLU A 373 -31.18 -16.52 21.30
C GLU A 373 -31.32 -15.26 22.15
N SER A 374 -30.34 -14.35 22.07
CA SER A 374 -30.36 -13.07 22.77
C SER A 374 -31.54 -12.20 22.30
N ALA A 375 -31.72 -12.05 20.99
CA ALA A 375 -32.79 -11.25 20.41
C ALA A 375 -34.18 -11.82 20.72
N VAL A 376 -34.37 -13.14 20.69
CA VAL A 376 -35.64 -13.80 21.09
C VAL A 376 -35.97 -13.53 22.56
N LYS A 377 -34.99 -13.63 23.46
CA LYS A 377 -35.20 -13.31 24.89
C LYS A 377 -35.59 -11.85 25.09
N GLN A 378 -35.01 -10.93 24.32
CA GLN A 378 -35.35 -9.51 24.39
C GLN A 378 -36.75 -9.23 23.85
N LEU A 379 -37.13 -9.83 22.72
CA LEU A 379 -38.47 -9.74 22.14
C LEU A 379 -39.55 -10.28 23.09
N GLN A 380 -39.33 -11.44 23.71
CA GLN A 380 -40.27 -11.99 24.70
C GLN A 380 -40.45 -11.07 25.92
N ARG A 381 -39.40 -10.34 26.32
CA ARG A 381 -39.48 -9.35 27.39
C ARG A 381 -40.22 -8.10 26.97
N SER A 382 -40.06 -7.63 25.73
CA SER A 382 -40.78 -6.45 25.24
C SER A 382 -42.27 -6.73 25.04
N LEU A 383 -42.66 -7.95 24.70
CA LEU A 383 -44.07 -8.35 24.58
C LEU A 383 -44.79 -8.54 25.93
N LYS A 384 -44.03 -8.67 27.03
CA LYS A 384 -44.57 -8.83 28.41
C LYS A 384 -44.72 -7.51 29.15
N LYS A 385 -44.16 -6.42 28.62
CA LYS A 385 -44.34 -5.05 29.12
C LYS A 385 -45.43 -4.38 28.30
#